data_AF-A0A117M3Q1-F1
#
_entry.id   AF-A0A117M3Q1-F1
#
_cell.length_a   1.000
_cell.length_b   1.000
_cell.length_c   1.000
_cell.angle_alpha   90.00
_cell.angle_beta   90.00
_cell.angle_gamma   90.00
#
_symmetry.space_group_name_H-M   'P 1'
#
loop_
_entity.id
_entity.type
_entity.pdbx_description
1 polymer ?
#
loop_
_entity_poly.entity_id
_entity_poly.type
_entity_poly.pdbx_seq_one_letter_code
_entity_poly.pdbx_strand_id
1 'polypeptide(L)'
;MANFSFFLPLPKKTKTLVKKGEEIDKGQKVATFSRFEKHKINLAKKLGIPPEKTSSCLLVNLGEKVSKDKIIAETKSLFKKVSIPSPVTGQVFAFDNNTGLLTIEAAEEDRDLLSPFPGKVEKVTKEGITIKIKAEKVLDFKKSWGNNIFGQLIFHDGPLTTLDCQYQKKVVLTNQLYPALVNKAQAIGSLAIIAPNKIKLDETKLDNLTIVWLESKHIKELKKSVGRWIIIDVQQKKLALLEE
;
A
#
# COMPACT_ATOMS: atom_id res chain seq x y z
N MET A 1 6.70 -16.23 -26.27
CA MET A 1 5.93 -16.08 -25.01
C MET A 1 6.79 -16.57 -23.87
N ALA A 2 6.82 -15.84 -22.76
CA ALA A 2 7.58 -16.19 -21.57
C ALA A 2 6.64 -16.37 -20.37
N ASN A 3 6.98 -17.30 -19.48
CA ASN A 3 6.33 -17.36 -18.17
C ASN A 3 7.01 -16.33 -17.27
N PHE A 4 6.22 -15.57 -16.53
CA PHE A 4 6.70 -14.64 -15.52
C PHE A 4 5.92 -14.81 -14.23
N SER A 5 6.60 -14.88 -13.10
CA SER A 5 5.97 -15.00 -11.79
C SER A 5 6.20 -13.72 -11.01
N PHE A 6 5.14 -13.14 -10.47
CA PHE A 6 5.23 -11.96 -9.61
C PHE A 6 4.63 -12.24 -8.24
N PHE A 7 5.08 -11.48 -7.24
CA PHE A 7 4.64 -11.61 -5.85
C PHE A 7 3.63 -10.52 -5.51
N LEU A 8 2.44 -10.95 -5.07
CA LEU A 8 1.39 -10.09 -4.55
C LEU A 8 1.42 -10.15 -3.00
N PRO A 9 1.89 -9.10 -2.31
CA PRO A 9 1.99 -9.11 -0.85
C PRO A 9 0.61 -9.10 -0.18
N LEU A 10 0.48 -9.83 0.93
CA LEU A 10 -0.74 -9.87 1.74
C LEU A 10 -0.60 -9.00 2.99
N PRO A 11 -1.61 -8.19 3.34
CA PRO A 11 -1.67 -7.51 4.63
C PRO A 11 -1.67 -8.49 5.82
N LYS A 12 -1.46 -7.96 7.03
CA LYS A 12 -1.68 -8.74 8.25
C LYS A 12 -3.16 -9.10 8.40
N LYS A 13 -3.45 -10.21 9.11
CA LYS A 13 -4.81 -10.70 9.36
C LYS A 13 -5.60 -10.94 8.05
N THR A 14 -4.91 -11.46 7.04
CA THR A 14 -5.51 -11.82 5.75
C THR A 14 -5.94 -13.28 5.73
N LYS A 15 -7.12 -13.54 5.17
CA LYS A 15 -7.60 -14.87 4.78
C LYS A 15 -7.43 -15.03 3.27
N THR A 16 -6.58 -15.95 2.84
CA THR A 16 -6.43 -16.31 1.42
C THR A 16 -7.62 -17.14 0.95
N LEU A 17 -8.09 -16.90 -0.27
CA LEU A 17 -9.24 -17.58 -0.86
C LEU A 17 -8.87 -18.50 -2.02
N VAL A 18 -7.60 -18.50 -2.43
CA VAL A 18 -7.07 -19.32 -3.53
C VAL A 18 -6.04 -20.31 -3.02
N LYS A 19 -5.80 -21.38 -3.78
CA LYS A 19 -4.79 -22.41 -3.47
C LYS A 19 -3.75 -22.57 -4.57
N LYS A 20 -2.61 -23.17 -4.23
CA LYS A 20 -1.56 -23.52 -5.21
C LYS A 20 -2.16 -24.37 -6.33
N GLY A 21 -1.84 -24.00 -7.57
CA GLY A 21 -2.25 -24.68 -8.79
C GLY A 21 -3.53 -24.14 -9.42
N GLU A 22 -4.28 -23.30 -8.71
CA GLU A 22 -5.53 -22.68 -9.17
C GLU A 22 -5.27 -21.67 -10.30
N GLU A 23 -6.12 -21.69 -11.33
CA GLU A 23 -6.18 -20.66 -12.37
C GLU A 23 -7.10 -19.55 -11.87
N ILE A 24 -6.69 -18.30 -12.06
CA ILE A 24 -7.40 -17.12 -11.58
C ILE A 24 -7.57 -16.09 -12.69
N ASP A 25 -8.70 -15.38 -12.66
CA ASP A 25 -9.01 -14.32 -13.60
C ASP A 25 -8.62 -12.93 -13.07
N LYS A 26 -8.50 -11.97 -14.00
CA LYS A 26 -8.35 -10.56 -13.63
C LYS A 26 -9.56 -10.09 -12.83
N GLY A 27 -9.32 -9.44 -11.70
CA GLY A 27 -10.37 -8.96 -10.81
C GLY A 27 -10.94 -10.03 -9.89
N GLN A 28 -10.53 -11.30 -10.01
CA GLN A 28 -10.94 -12.34 -9.07
C GLN A 28 -10.44 -12.02 -7.66
N LYS A 29 -11.30 -12.20 -6.68
CA LYS A 29 -10.96 -12.07 -5.26
C LYS A 29 -10.00 -13.19 -4.85
N VAL A 30 -8.77 -12.84 -4.49
CA VAL A 30 -7.73 -13.82 -4.10
C VAL A 30 -7.51 -13.88 -2.59
N ALA A 31 -7.85 -12.82 -1.87
CA ALA A 31 -7.81 -12.79 -0.42
C ALA A 31 -8.76 -11.73 0.14
N THR A 32 -9.10 -11.85 1.42
CA THR A 32 -9.86 -10.86 2.17
C THR A 32 -9.11 -10.52 3.45
N PHE A 33 -9.06 -9.25 3.82
CA PHE A 33 -8.36 -8.78 5.01
C PHE A 33 -9.18 -7.75 5.77
N SER A 34 -9.15 -7.85 7.10
CA SER A 34 -9.84 -6.90 7.96
C SER A 34 -9.00 -5.64 8.15
N ARG A 35 -9.60 -4.47 7.95
CA ARG A 35 -9.00 -3.20 8.36
C ARG A 35 -9.43 -2.87 9.78
N PHE A 36 -8.55 -2.18 10.47
CA PHE A 36 -8.81 -1.74 11.84
C PHE A 36 -8.50 -0.25 11.93
N GLU A 37 -9.46 0.50 12.46
CA GLU A 37 -9.29 1.92 12.76
C GLU A 37 -8.98 2.09 14.25
N LYS A 38 -8.03 2.99 14.58
CA LYS A 38 -7.67 3.31 15.96
C LYS A 38 -8.33 4.62 16.39
N HIS A 39 -9.34 4.51 17.24
CA HIS A 39 -10.00 5.66 17.84
C HIS A 39 -9.31 6.05 19.15
N LYS A 40 -8.69 7.23 19.16
CA LYS A 40 -8.03 7.79 20.35
C LYS A 40 -8.98 8.71 21.11
N ILE A 41 -9.11 8.47 22.41
CA ILE A 41 -10.03 9.17 23.30
C ILE A 41 -9.19 9.81 24.40
N ASN A 42 -9.15 11.14 24.44
CA ASN A 42 -8.45 11.88 25.48
C ASN A 42 -9.32 11.93 26.74
N LEU A 43 -9.09 10.99 27.66
CA LEU A 43 -9.84 10.89 28.91
C LEU A 43 -9.51 12.04 29.85
N ALA A 44 -8.24 12.48 29.92
CA ALA A 44 -7.83 13.60 30.77
C ALA A 44 -8.63 14.86 30.45
N LYS A 45 -8.71 15.21 29.17
CA LYS A 45 -9.48 16.36 28.68
C LYS A 45 -10.99 16.18 28.90
N LYS A 46 -11.53 14.99 28.64
CA LYS A 46 -12.99 14.74 28.76
C LYS A 46 -13.47 14.66 30.20
N LEU A 47 -12.66 14.12 31.11
CA LEU A 47 -12.95 14.03 32.55
C LEU A 47 -12.56 15.32 33.30
N GLY A 48 -11.69 16.17 32.73
CA GLY A 48 -11.21 17.39 33.37
C GLY A 48 -10.24 17.10 34.52
N ILE A 49 -9.43 16.04 34.40
CA ILE A 49 -8.47 15.61 35.44
C ILE A 49 -7.06 15.48 34.85
N PRO A 50 -6.02 15.54 35.70
CA PRO A 50 -4.65 15.27 35.27
C PRO A 50 -4.51 13.87 34.63
N PRO A 51 -3.71 13.71 33.55
CA PRO A 51 -3.50 12.43 32.87
C PRO A 51 -3.18 11.26 33.82
N GLU A 52 -2.36 11.51 34.83
CA GLU A 52 -1.87 10.49 35.76
C GLU A 52 -3.00 9.89 36.62
N LYS A 53 -4.11 10.64 36.75
CA LYS A 53 -5.31 10.20 37.50
C LYS A 53 -6.36 9.52 36.61
N THR A 54 -6.15 9.44 35.30
CA THR A 54 -7.15 8.86 34.39
C THR A 54 -7.21 7.35 34.45
N SER A 55 -6.12 6.68 34.84
CA SER A 55 -6.04 5.22 34.98
C SER A 55 -7.06 4.67 35.99
N SER A 56 -7.23 5.34 37.13
CA SER A 56 -8.18 4.96 38.18
C SER A 56 -9.64 5.21 37.82
N CYS A 57 -9.89 5.94 36.73
CA CYS A 57 -11.23 6.23 36.23
C CYS A 57 -11.67 5.24 35.14
N LEU A 58 -10.79 4.36 34.65
CA LEU A 58 -11.12 3.37 33.63
C LEU A 58 -12.05 2.29 34.20
N LEU A 59 -13.07 1.95 33.43
CA LEU A 59 -13.99 0.83 33.71
C LEU A 59 -13.75 -0.38 32.79
N VAL A 60 -12.68 -0.33 31.99
CA VAL A 60 -12.33 -1.33 30.99
C VAL A 60 -10.84 -1.66 31.05
N ASN A 61 -10.49 -2.89 30.69
CA ASN A 61 -9.12 -3.39 30.71
C ASN A 61 -8.51 -3.47 29.30
N LEU A 62 -7.18 -3.51 29.23
CA LEU A 62 -6.46 -3.78 27.98
C LEU A 62 -6.91 -5.13 27.39
N GLY A 63 -7.23 -5.15 26.09
CA GLY A 63 -7.74 -6.33 25.39
C GLY A 63 -9.24 -6.57 25.57
N GLU A 64 -9.95 -5.79 26.37
CA GLU A 64 -11.40 -5.94 26.57
C GLU A 64 -12.19 -5.50 25.33
N LYS A 65 -13.24 -6.26 24.98
CA LYS A 65 -14.21 -5.87 23.95
C LYS A 65 -15.23 -4.89 24.52
N VAL A 66 -15.51 -3.83 23.78
CA VAL A 66 -16.46 -2.77 24.14
C VAL A 66 -17.43 -2.53 23.01
N SER A 67 -18.70 -2.32 23.34
CA SER A 67 -19.71 -1.88 22.38
C SER A 67 -19.75 -0.36 22.34
N LYS A 68 -20.21 0.21 21.21
CA LYS A 68 -20.58 1.63 21.14
C LYS A 68 -21.52 1.97 22.29
N ASP A 69 -21.33 3.15 22.87
CA ASP A 69 -22.07 3.72 24.00
C ASP A 69 -21.88 3.01 25.36
N LYS A 70 -21.12 1.91 25.43
CA LYS A 70 -20.68 1.33 26.72
C LYS A 70 -19.84 2.36 27.48
N ILE A 71 -20.11 2.58 28.76
CA ILE A 71 -19.30 3.47 29.58
C ILE A 71 -17.91 2.84 29.80
N ILE A 72 -16.88 3.55 29.36
CA ILE A 72 -15.47 3.08 29.39
C ILE A 72 -14.64 3.77 30.46
N ALA A 73 -15.06 4.96 30.89
CA ALA A 73 -14.42 5.67 31.98
C ALA A 73 -15.44 6.53 32.73
N GLU A 74 -15.22 6.71 34.02
CA GLU A 74 -16.11 7.49 34.88
C GLU A 74 -15.33 8.16 35.99
N THR A 75 -15.69 9.41 36.29
CA THR A 75 -15.26 10.08 37.52
C THR A 75 -16.48 10.45 38.37
N LYS A 76 -16.36 10.26 39.68
CA LYS A 76 -17.34 10.69 40.69
C LYS A 76 -16.67 11.68 41.63
N SER A 77 -17.16 12.91 41.62
CA SER A 77 -16.88 13.92 42.65
C SER A 77 -18.18 14.23 43.40
N LEU A 78 -18.07 14.82 44.60
CA LEU A 78 -19.18 15.11 45.51
C LEU A 78 -20.41 15.79 44.87
N PHE A 79 -20.21 16.55 43.78
CA PHE A 79 -21.29 17.28 43.09
C PHE A 79 -21.45 16.94 41.60
N LYS A 80 -20.59 16.09 41.02
CA LYS A 80 -20.61 15.82 39.58
C LYS A 80 -20.10 14.44 39.25
N LYS A 81 -20.90 13.73 38.46
CA LYS A 81 -20.54 12.47 37.81
C LYS A 81 -20.34 12.72 36.33
N VAL A 82 -19.19 12.36 35.79
CA VAL A 82 -18.92 12.42 34.34
C VAL A 82 -18.61 11.02 33.86
N SER A 83 -19.41 10.52 32.93
CA SER A 83 -19.25 9.20 32.32
C SER A 83 -18.90 9.39 30.85
N ILE A 84 -17.90 8.64 30.37
CA ILE A 84 -17.46 8.67 28.98
C ILE A 84 -17.92 7.37 28.33
N PRO A 85 -18.86 7.43 27.36
CA PRO A 85 -19.20 6.28 26.53
C PRO A 85 -18.12 6.01 25.48
N SER A 86 -18.02 4.76 25.04
CA SER A 86 -17.24 4.39 23.87
C SER A 86 -17.87 4.98 22.60
N PRO A 87 -17.11 5.68 21.75
CA PRO A 87 -17.63 6.19 20.48
C PRO A 87 -17.85 5.09 19.44
N VAL A 88 -17.26 3.91 19.64
CA VAL A 88 -17.23 2.80 18.67
C VAL A 88 -17.36 1.44 19.35
N THR A 89 -17.76 0.43 18.59
CA THR A 89 -17.63 -0.97 18.98
C THR A 89 -16.23 -1.45 18.58
N GLY A 90 -15.47 -2.01 19.51
CA GLY A 90 -14.09 -2.42 19.26
C GLY A 90 -13.42 -3.11 20.45
N GLN A 91 -12.10 -3.12 20.45
CA GLN A 91 -11.27 -3.67 21.52
C GLN A 91 -10.37 -2.58 22.11
N VAL A 92 -10.24 -2.54 23.43
CA VAL A 92 -9.28 -1.66 24.10
C VAL A 92 -7.87 -2.09 23.71
N PHE A 93 -7.20 -1.27 22.90
CA PHE A 93 -5.93 -1.59 22.28
C PHE A 93 -4.72 -1.08 23.06
N ALA A 94 -4.83 0.11 23.63
CA ALA A 94 -3.77 0.73 24.40
C ALA A 94 -4.32 1.81 25.33
N PHE A 95 -3.59 2.08 26.39
CA PHE A 95 -3.82 3.23 27.24
C PHE A 95 -2.47 3.84 27.63
N ASP A 96 -2.34 5.15 27.46
CA ASP A 96 -1.13 5.90 27.81
C ASP A 96 -1.37 6.70 29.10
N ASN A 97 -0.70 6.29 30.18
CA ASN A 97 -0.79 6.92 31.49
C ASN A 97 -0.27 8.36 31.51
N ASN A 98 0.68 8.71 30.63
CA ASN A 98 1.30 10.04 30.63
C ASN A 98 0.39 11.08 29.93
N THR A 99 -0.39 10.64 28.95
CA THR A 99 -1.26 11.53 28.16
C THR A 99 -2.75 11.36 28.49
N GLY A 100 -3.12 10.29 29.19
CA GLY A 100 -4.52 9.92 29.45
C GLY A 100 -5.28 9.53 28.18
N LEU A 101 -4.57 9.08 27.14
CA LEU A 101 -5.16 8.65 25.88
C LEU A 101 -5.51 7.17 25.92
N LEU A 102 -6.80 6.87 25.82
CA LEU A 102 -7.31 5.52 25.59
C LEU A 102 -7.49 5.28 24.09
N THR A 103 -6.97 4.18 23.57
CA THR A 103 -7.11 3.78 22.17
C THR A 103 -8.00 2.56 22.07
N ILE A 104 -9.07 2.67 21.29
CA ILE A 104 -9.95 1.55 20.93
C ILE A 104 -9.69 1.21 19.46
N GLU A 105 -9.35 -0.05 19.18
CA GLU A 105 -9.22 -0.58 17.83
C GLU A 105 -10.58 -1.16 17.40
N ALA A 106 -11.22 -0.52 16.42
CA ALA A 106 -12.48 -0.96 15.85
C ALA A 106 -12.23 -1.66 14.51
N ALA A 107 -12.91 -2.78 14.27
CA ALA A 107 -12.87 -3.43 12.96
C ALA A 107 -13.70 -2.60 11.97
N GLU A 108 -13.11 -2.28 10.83
CA GLU A 108 -13.83 -1.78 9.66
C GLU A 108 -14.39 -2.96 8.85
N GLU A 109 -15.11 -2.65 7.77
CA GLU A 109 -15.48 -3.64 6.77
C GLU A 109 -14.23 -4.33 6.17
N ASP A 110 -14.36 -5.64 6.01
CA ASP A 110 -13.37 -6.46 5.32
C ASP A 110 -13.15 -5.92 3.89
N ARG A 111 -11.89 -5.91 3.45
CA ARG A 111 -11.51 -5.52 2.10
C ARG A 111 -11.01 -6.72 1.33
N ASP A 112 -11.35 -6.72 0.05
CA ASP A 112 -10.92 -7.73 -0.89
C ASP A 112 -9.63 -7.31 -1.58
N LEU A 113 -8.72 -8.27 -1.68
CA LEU A 113 -7.57 -8.20 -2.57
C LEU A 113 -7.93 -8.93 -3.86
N LEU A 114 -7.89 -8.21 -4.97
CA LEU A 114 -8.21 -8.74 -6.30
C LEU A 114 -6.93 -9.07 -7.07
N SER A 115 -6.98 -10.10 -7.91
CA SER A 115 -5.89 -10.41 -8.82
C SER A 115 -5.78 -9.31 -9.89
N PRO A 116 -4.61 -8.68 -10.07
CA PRO A 116 -4.44 -7.64 -11.08
C PRO A 116 -4.43 -8.20 -12.51
N PHE A 117 -4.08 -9.47 -12.68
CA PHE A 117 -3.89 -10.15 -13.97
C PHE A 117 -4.40 -11.60 -13.90
N PRO A 118 -4.81 -12.19 -15.04
CA PRO A 118 -5.12 -13.62 -15.09
C PRO A 118 -3.83 -14.44 -15.00
N GLY A 119 -3.89 -15.62 -14.40
CA GLY A 119 -2.73 -16.50 -14.27
C GLY A 119 -2.95 -17.71 -13.37
N LYS A 120 -1.85 -18.39 -13.02
CA LYS A 120 -1.85 -19.58 -12.18
C LYS A 120 -1.16 -19.30 -10.86
N VAL A 121 -1.82 -19.64 -9.75
CA VAL A 121 -1.23 -19.53 -8.41
C VAL A 121 -0.11 -20.56 -8.25
N GLU A 122 1.13 -20.11 -8.08
CA GLU A 122 2.29 -21.00 -7.89
C GLU A 122 2.57 -21.30 -6.42
N LYS A 123 2.33 -20.29 -5.56
CA LYS A 123 2.61 -20.39 -4.13
C LYS A 123 1.68 -19.48 -3.34
N VAL A 124 1.22 -19.94 -2.18
CA VAL A 124 0.50 -19.15 -1.20
C VAL A 124 1.29 -19.25 0.11
N THR A 125 1.65 -18.10 0.69
CA THR A 125 2.31 -18.00 1.99
C THR A 125 1.60 -16.99 2.88
N LYS A 126 2.05 -16.83 4.14
CA LYS A 126 1.49 -15.82 5.05
C LYS A 126 1.80 -14.39 4.57
N GLU A 127 2.89 -14.22 3.85
CA GLU A 127 3.41 -12.95 3.37
C GLU A 127 2.79 -12.53 2.02
N GLY A 128 2.33 -13.49 1.21
CA GLY A 128 1.92 -13.18 -0.16
C GLY A 128 1.43 -14.36 -1.00
N ILE A 129 1.02 -14.04 -2.22
CA ILE A 129 0.64 -14.99 -3.26
C ILE A 129 1.58 -14.79 -4.45
N THR A 130 2.24 -15.85 -4.89
CA THR A 130 3.01 -15.84 -6.14
C THR A 130 2.12 -16.30 -7.29
N ILE A 131 1.96 -15.46 -8.30
CA ILE A 131 1.11 -15.71 -9.46
C ILE A 131 2.01 -15.79 -10.69
N LYS A 132 1.92 -16.90 -11.43
CA LYS A 132 2.54 -17.04 -12.75
C LYS A 132 1.57 -16.58 -13.83
N ILE A 133 2.09 -15.78 -14.73
CA ILE A 133 1.36 -15.23 -15.86
C ILE A 133 2.11 -15.51 -17.17
N LYS A 134 1.41 -15.31 -18.28
CA LYS A 134 2.04 -15.20 -19.59
C LYS A 134 2.42 -13.76 -19.85
N ALA A 135 3.66 -13.57 -20.27
CA ALA A 135 4.17 -12.29 -20.73
C ALA A 135 4.59 -12.44 -22.20
N GLU A 136 4.30 -11.42 -22.99
CA GLU A 136 4.82 -11.34 -24.35
C GLU A 136 6.35 -11.31 -24.31
N LYS A 137 6.89 -10.51 -23.38
CA LYS A 137 8.32 -10.27 -23.24
C LYS A 137 8.71 -10.09 -21.79
N VAL A 138 9.90 -10.57 -21.44
CA VAL A 138 10.54 -10.32 -20.16
C VAL A 138 11.93 -9.75 -20.45
N LEU A 139 12.25 -8.62 -19.81
CA LEU A 139 13.51 -7.90 -19.98
C LEU A 139 14.20 -7.81 -18.63
N ASP A 140 15.48 -8.13 -18.58
CA ASP A 140 16.32 -7.88 -17.41
C ASP A 140 16.77 -6.41 -17.37
N PHE A 141 16.85 -5.85 -16.17
CA PHE A 141 17.46 -4.54 -15.94
C PHE A 141 18.58 -4.62 -14.90
N LYS A 142 19.55 -3.71 -15.01
CA LYS A 142 20.77 -3.77 -14.19
C LYS A 142 20.60 -3.09 -12.83
N LYS A 143 19.88 -1.97 -12.80
CA LYS A 143 19.62 -1.19 -11.58
C LYS A 143 18.19 -0.67 -11.57
N SER A 144 17.65 -0.59 -10.37
CA SER A 144 16.38 0.03 -10.08
C SER A 144 16.37 0.56 -8.66
N TRP A 145 15.40 1.43 -8.39
CA TRP A 145 15.13 2.02 -7.09
C TRP A 145 13.62 2.00 -6.84
N GLY A 146 13.20 1.85 -5.59
CA GLY A 146 11.79 1.76 -5.23
C GLY A 146 11.27 0.33 -5.15
N ASN A 147 9.97 0.15 -5.40
CA ASN A 147 9.23 -1.08 -5.10
C ASN A 147 8.77 -1.80 -6.38
N ASN A 148 8.27 -3.02 -6.21
CA ASN A 148 7.56 -3.72 -7.28
C ASN A 148 6.30 -2.95 -7.67
N ILE A 149 6.10 -2.73 -8.97
CA ILE A 149 4.91 -2.03 -9.48
C ILE A 149 4.33 -2.78 -10.66
N PHE A 150 3.07 -2.47 -10.97
CA PHE A 150 2.47 -2.79 -12.24
C PHE A 150 1.62 -1.61 -12.69
N GLY A 151 1.60 -1.33 -13.99
CA GLY A 151 0.93 -0.14 -14.52
C GLY A 151 0.93 -0.12 -16.04
N GLN A 152 0.09 0.75 -16.60
CA GLN A 152 0.12 1.01 -18.04
C GLN A 152 1.30 1.88 -18.41
N LEU A 153 1.99 1.48 -19.47
CA LEU A 153 3.12 2.18 -20.03
C LEU A 153 2.66 3.43 -20.78
N ILE A 154 3.30 4.57 -20.54
CA ILE A 154 3.10 5.82 -21.28
C ILE A 154 4.45 6.43 -21.62
N PHE A 155 4.59 7.04 -22.79
CA PHE A 155 5.84 7.67 -23.20
C PHE A 155 5.83 9.19 -22.90
N HIS A 156 6.95 9.71 -22.42
CA HIS A 156 7.17 11.13 -22.22
C HIS A 156 8.61 11.52 -22.61
N ASP A 157 8.72 12.49 -23.51
CA ASP A 157 9.99 13.10 -23.91
C ASP A 157 9.81 14.57 -24.31
N GLY A 158 8.67 15.15 -23.92
CA GLY A 158 8.35 16.54 -24.18
C GLY A 158 8.87 17.46 -23.09
N PRO A 159 8.52 18.76 -23.16
CA PRO A 159 8.78 19.70 -22.09
C PRO A 159 8.21 19.21 -20.77
N LEU A 160 8.92 19.46 -19.65
CA LEU A 160 8.48 19.04 -18.33
C LEU A 160 7.05 19.51 -18.02
N THR A 161 6.65 20.68 -18.53
CA THR A 161 5.29 21.24 -18.40
C THR A 161 4.19 20.30 -18.89
N THR A 162 4.47 19.46 -19.90
CA THR A 162 3.49 18.51 -20.46
C THR A 162 3.39 17.19 -19.69
N LEU A 163 4.26 16.95 -18.71
CA LEU A 163 4.02 15.89 -17.73
C LEU A 163 2.90 16.35 -16.79
N ASP A 164 1.67 15.94 -17.05
CA ASP A 164 0.46 16.36 -16.32
C ASP A 164 -0.29 15.16 -15.70
N CYS A 165 -1.55 15.36 -15.30
CA CYS A 165 -2.36 14.34 -14.63
C CYS A 165 -2.57 13.05 -15.45
N GLN A 166 -2.36 13.05 -16.77
CA GLN A 166 -2.47 11.81 -17.57
C GLN A 166 -1.40 10.77 -17.21
N TYR A 167 -0.30 11.22 -16.59
CA TYR A 167 0.80 10.37 -16.12
C TYR A 167 0.58 9.84 -14.70
N GLN A 168 -0.51 10.22 -14.04
CA GLN A 168 -0.86 9.69 -12.72
C GLN A 168 -1.18 8.20 -12.80
N LYS A 169 -0.64 7.42 -11.86
CA LYS A 169 -0.78 5.95 -11.82
C LYS A 169 -0.30 5.24 -13.10
N LYS A 170 0.60 5.86 -13.86
CA LYS A 170 1.23 5.28 -15.06
C LYS A 170 2.70 4.94 -14.81
N VAL A 171 3.24 4.10 -15.69
CA VAL A 171 4.67 3.88 -15.81
C VAL A 171 5.21 4.71 -16.97
N VAL A 172 6.06 5.67 -16.67
CA VAL A 172 6.60 6.64 -17.62
C VAL A 172 7.85 6.09 -18.28
N LEU A 173 7.81 5.88 -19.58
CA LEU A 173 8.97 5.59 -20.42
C LEU A 173 9.53 6.91 -20.96
N THR A 174 10.83 7.13 -20.82
CA THR A 174 11.49 8.35 -21.32
C THR A 174 12.86 8.06 -21.92
N ASN A 175 13.35 8.93 -22.79
CA ASN A 175 14.70 8.83 -23.33
C ASN A 175 15.75 9.40 -22.37
N GLN A 176 15.36 10.19 -21.38
CA GLN A 176 16.29 10.79 -20.44
C GLN A 176 15.68 11.01 -19.05
N LEU A 177 16.41 10.58 -18.04
CA LEU A 177 16.14 10.82 -16.63
C LEU A 177 16.94 12.03 -16.13
N TYR A 178 16.27 12.96 -15.46
CA TYR A 178 16.89 14.11 -14.81
C TYR A 178 16.10 14.51 -13.54
N PRO A 179 16.70 15.21 -12.57
CA PRO A 179 16.08 15.43 -11.25
C PRO A 179 14.71 16.11 -11.30
N ALA A 180 14.53 17.11 -12.16
CA ALA A 180 13.24 17.81 -12.27
C ALA A 180 12.11 16.91 -12.79
N LEU A 181 12.42 15.94 -13.67
CA LEU A 181 11.45 14.94 -14.13
C LEU A 181 11.02 14.03 -12.98
N VAL A 182 11.98 13.58 -12.16
CA VAL A 182 11.72 12.73 -10.99
C VAL A 182 10.78 13.43 -10.02
N ASN A 183 11.14 14.66 -9.61
CA ASN A 183 10.32 15.44 -8.68
C ASN A 183 8.89 15.65 -9.20
N LYS A 184 8.74 15.94 -10.50
CA LYS A 184 7.41 16.16 -11.08
C LYS A 184 6.61 14.87 -11.20
N ALA A 185 7.23 13.77 -11.61
CA ALA A 185 6.58 12.46 -11.66
C ALA A 185 6.10 12.01 -10.27
N GLN A 186 6.89 12.27 -9.22
CA GLN A 186 6.48 12.04 -7.84
C GLN A 186 5.27 12.90 -7.45
N ALA A 187 5.33 14.21 -7.72
CA ALA A 187 4.25 15.15 -7.39
C ALA A 187 2.92 14.78 -8.07
N ILE A 188 2.97 14.25 -9.30
CA ILE A 188 1.79 13.81 -10.05
C ILE A 188 1.29 12.44 -9.57
N GLY A 189 2.15 11.63 -8.94
CA GLY A 189 1.84 10.28 -8.54
C GLY A 189 1.96 9.27 -9.68
N SER A 190 2.98 9.42 -10.54
CA SER A 190 3.40 8.34 -11.43
C SER A 190 3.95 7.15 -10.63
N LEU A 191 3.75 5.93 -11.12
CA LEU A 191 4.18 4.71 -10.43
C LEU A 191 5.65 4.42 -10.64
N ALA A 192 6.14 4.66 -11.87
CA ALA A 192 7.53 4.43 -12.19
C ALA A 192 8.04 5.28 -13.35
N ILE A 193 9.37 5.41 -13.44
CA ILE A 193 10.08 5.92 -14.62
C ILE A 193 11.04 4.85 -15.13
N ILE A 194 11.03 4.60 -16.44
CA ILE A 194 11.98 3.73 -17.15
C ILE A 194 12.81 4.60 -18.08
N ALA A 195 14.14 4.59 -17.92
CA ALA A 195 15.04 5.45 -18.68
C ALA A 195 16.41 4.80 -18.95
N PRO A 196 17.17 5.26 -19.97
CA PRO A 196 18.44 4.66 -20.37
C PRO A 196 19.69 5.20 -19.69
N ASN A 197 19.59 6.32 -18.98
CA ASN A 197 20.70 6.95 -18.29
C ASN A 197 20.61 6.75 -16.77
N LYS A 198 21.77 6.80 -16.11
CA LYS A 198 21.86 6.80 -14.65
C LYS A 198 21.82 8.23 -14.14
N ILE A 199 21.24 8.41 -12.97
CA ILE A 199 21.43 9.61 -12.15
C ILE A 199 21.81 9.20 -10.73
N LYS A 200 22.55 10.06 -10.03
CA LYS A 200 22.76 9.88 -8.59
C LYS A 200 21.46 10.29 -7.90
N LEU A 201 20.76 9.30 -7.34
CA LEU A 201 19.53 9.50 -6.60
C LEU A 201 19.78 9.20 -5.14
N ASP A 202 19.18 10.02 -4.29
CA ASP A 202 19.00 9.71 -2.88
C ASP A 202 17.71 8.88 -2.76
N GLU A 203 17.85 7.59 -2.46
CA GLU A 203 16.73 6.64 -2.40
C GLU A 203 15.68 7.05 -1.36
N THR A 204 16.10 7.77 -0.30
CA THR A 204 15.22 8.27 0.76
C THR A 204 14.21 9.30 0.26
N LYS A 205 14.43 9.86 -0.93
CA LYS A 205 13.58 10.90 -1.52
C LYS A 205 12.62 10.38 -2.57
N LEU A 206 12.58 9.08 -2.86
CA LEU A 206 11.77 8.53 -3.96
C LEU A 206 10.30 8.27 -3.59
N ASP A 207 9.89 8.46 -2.33
CA ASP A 207 8.55 8.19 -1.82
C ASP A 207 7.99 6.85 -2.34
N ASN A 208 7.04 6.89 -3.28
CA ASN A 208 6.39 5.74 -3.90
C ASN A 208 6.78 5.52 -5.37
N LEU A 209 7.73 6.28 -5.91
CA LEU A 209 8.14 6.20 -7.31
C LEU A 209 9.23 5.16 -7.50
N THR A 210 9.00 4.23 -8.43
CA THR A 210 10.02 3.26 -8.85
C THR A 210 10.80 3.77 -10.06
N ILE A 211 12.13 3.66 -10.05
CA ILE A 211 12.96 4.05 -11.19
C ILE A 211 13.70 2.83 -11.70
N VAL A 212 13.65 2.58 -13.01
CA VAL A 212 14.32 1.47 -13.66
C VAL A 212 15.28 1.99 -14.72
N TRP A 213 16.53 1.53 -14.63
CA TRP A 213 17.52 1.78 -15.65
C TRP A 213 17.57 0.63 -16.66
N LEU A 214 17.27 0.92 -17.92
CA LEU A 214 17.18 -0.06 -19.01
C LEU A 214 17.94 0.40 -20.25
N GLU A 215 18.65 -0.50 -20.94
CA GLU A 215 19.45 -0.12 -22.13
C GLU A 215 18.61 0.54 -23.23
N SER A 216 19.17 1.54 -23.93
CA SER A 216 18.45 2.33 -24.95
C SER A 216 17.79 1.51 -26.05
N LYS A 217 18.34 0.32 -26.37
CA LYS A 217 17.74 -0.62 -27.32
C LYS A 217 16.36 -1.10 -26.86
N HIS A 218 16.21 -1.41 -25.58
CA HIS A 218 14.96 -1.84 -24.98
C HIS A 218 13.98 -0.69 -24.79
N ILE A 219 14.46 0.55 -24.59
CA ILE A 219 13.58 1.74 -24.55
C ILE A 219 12.87 1.92 -25.91
N LYS A 220 13.63 1.84 -27.01
CA LYS A 220 13.06 1.92 -28.37
C LYS A 220 12.03 0.83 -28.64
N GLU A 221 12.28 -0.36 -28.10
CA GLU A 221 11.38 -1.50 -28.22
C GLU A 221 10.09 -1.28 -27.42
N LEU A 222 10.19 -0.94 -26.14
CA LEU A 222 9.04 -0.67 -25.26
C LEU A 222 8.20 0.50 -25.74
N LYS A 223 8.78 1.46 -26.47
CA LYS A 223 8.03 2.57 -27.06
C LYS A 223 6.95 2.09 -28.05
N LYS A 224 7.11 0.92 -28.66
CA LYS A 224 6.09 0.30 -29.53
C LYS A 224 4.92 -0.31 -28.76
N SER A 225 5.03 -0.40 -27.43
CA SER A 225 4.09 -1.06 -26.53
C SER A 225 3.41 -0.06 -25.58
N VAL A 226 3.41 1.23 -25.91
CA VAL A 226 2.70 2.26 -25.14
C VAL A 226 1.21 1.91 -25.04
N GLY A 227 0.62 2.11 -23.86
CA GLY A 227 -0.75 1.73 -23.53
C GLY A 227 -0.87 0.36 -22.87
N ARG A 228 0.11 -0.54 -23.08
CA ARG A 228 0.09 -1.90 -22.53
C ARG A 228 0.50 -1.93 -21.07
N TRP A 229 0.05 -2.96 -20.37
CA TRP A 229 0.41 -3.21 -18.99
C TRP A 229 1.81 -3.82 -18.89
N ILE A 230 2.56 -3.36 -17.90
CA ILE A 230 3.85 -3.94 -17.54
C ILE A 230 3.89 -4.23 -16.04
N ILE A 231 4.72 -5.20 -15.67
CA ILE A 231 5.09 -5.50 -14.29
C ILE A 231 6.59 -5.23 -14.14
N ILE A 232 6.96 -4.49 -13.12
CA ILE A 232 8.36 -4.28 -12.72
C ILE A 232 8.56 -5.01 -11.40
N ASP A 233 9.42 -6.02 -11.41
CA ASP A 233 9.87 -6.71 -10.22
C ASP A 233 11.32 -6.31 -9.93
N VAL A 234 11.48 -5.43 -8.93
CA VAL A 234 12.76 -4.90 -8.46
C VAL A 234 13.62 -5.99 -7.85
N GLN A 235 13.02 -6.96 -7.16
CA GLN A 235 13.74 -8.04 -6.50
C GLN A 235 14.33 -9.02 -7.51
N GLN A 236 13.53 -9.39 -8.52
CA GLN A 236 13.97 -10.26 -9.62
C GLN A 236 14.78 -9.52 -10.68
N LYS A 237 14.83 -8.18 -10.62
CA LYS A 237 15.43 -7.28 -11.62
C LYS A 237 14.88 -7.46 -13.03
N LYS A 238 13.57 -7.66 -13.12
CA LYS A 238 12.87 -8.00 -14.37
C LYS A 238 11.68 -7.09 -14.62
N LEU A 239 11.47 -6.78 -15.88
CA LEU A 239 10.27 -6.13 -16.39
C LEU A 239 9.55 -7.12 -17.31
N ALA A 240 8.27 -7.36 -17.07
CA ALA A 240 7.42 -8.16 -17.92
C ALA A 240 6.41 -7.28 -18.67
N LEU A 241 6.35 -7.41 -19.99
CA LEU A 241 5.32 -6.82 -20.83
C LEU A 241 4.18 -7.81 -21.00
N LEU A 242 2.98 -7.39 -20.58
CA LEU A 242 1.79 -8.23 -20.59
C LEU A 242 1.11 -8.24 -21.94
N GLU A 243 0.41 -9.33 -22.23
CA GLU A 243 -0.47 -9.48 -23.39
C GLU A 243 -1.59 -8.43 -23.37
N GLU A 244 -2.14 -8.15 -24.56
CA GLU A 244 -3.33 -7.28 -24.69
C GLU A 244 -4.60 -7.97 -24.21
#